data_AF-A0A7S7Z922-F1
#
_entry.id   AF-A0A7S7Z922-F1
#
_cell.length_a   1.000
_cell.length_b   1.000
_cell.length_c   1.000
_cell.angle_alpha   90.00
_cell.angle_beta   90.00
_cell.angle_gamma   90.00
#
_symmetry.space_group_name_H-M   'P 1'
#
loop_
_entity.id
_entity.type
_entity.pdbx_description
1 polymer ?
#
loop_
_entity_poly.entity_id
_entity_poly.type
_entity_poly.pdbx_seq_one_letter_code
_entity_poly.pdbx_strand_id
1 'polypeptide(L)'
;MKHELAARNLIATDEAAAFLNAWAIDEERHTNGFIRIIELVANGSEKDLRERLGARLHDFGPITDYLTDEFSVLVMIAFDEMCTCRAYAAEKPFYDALGNNTFHHWLREVIADEAVHSMNAVNVIRALYRDRVGQVGAMLDSLIRACDNLRYSGTFVFDYFGTAYSKDLLASARLATVRNIAKPLPA
;
A
#
# COMPACT_ATOMS: atom_id res chain seq x y z
N MET A 1 6.37 4.11 -8.75
CA MET A 1 6.55 2.66 -8.49
C MET A 1 6.85 1.86 -9.76
N LYS A 2 5.93 1.72 -10.75
CA LYS A 2 6.15 0.92 -11.98
C LYS A 2 7.51 1.16 -12.66
N HIS A 3 7.89 2.42 -12.84
CA HIS A 3 9.17 2.80 -13.45
C HIS A 3 10.37 2.28 -12.63
N GLU A 4 10.34 2.44 -11.30
CA GLU A 4 11.41 1.98 -10.41
C GLU A 4 11.58 0.46 -10.45
N LEU A 5 10.47 -0.28 -10.40
CA LEU A 5 10.50 -1.74 -10.45
C LEU A 5 11.11 -2.24 -11.76
N ALA A 6 10.78 -1.59 -12.88
CA ALA A 6 11.34 -1.91 -14.19
C ALA A 6 12.82 -1.52 -14.31
N ALA A 7 13.19 -0.31 -13.87
CA ALA A 7 14.57 0.19 -13.94
C ALA A 7 15.55 -0.69 -13.14
N ARG A 8 15.07 -1.26 -12.02
CA ARG A 8 15.84 -2.15 -11.14
C ARG A 8 15.71 -3.63 -11.49
N ASN A 9 14.89 -3.97 -12.50
CA ASN A 9 14.61 -5.35 -12.91
C ASN A 9 14.19 -6.25 -11.72
N LEU A 10 13.29 -5.75 -10.87
CA LEU A 10 12.93 -6.41 -9.61
C LEU A 10 11.86 -7.49 -9.75
N ILE A 11 11.15 -7.51 -10.87
CA ILE A 11 10.04 -8.45 -11.10
C ILE A 11 10.50 -9.48 -12.13
N ALA A 12 10.61 -10.71 -11.68
CA ALA A 12 11.17 -11.85 -12.40
C ALA A 12 10.12 -12.92 -12.73
N THR A 13 9.00 -12.99 -12.01
CA THR A 13 7.99 -14.04 -12.18
C THR A 13 6.70 -13.52 -12.81
N ASP A 14 6.03 -14.38 -13.57
CA ASP A 14 4.77 -14.04 -14.24
C ASP A 14 3.66 -13.78 -13.21
N GLU A 15 3.65 -14.50 -12.10
CA GLU A 15 2.69 -14.31 -11.01
C GLU A 15 2.85 -12.95 -10.34
N ALA A 16 4.08 -12.52 -10.05
CA ALA A 16 4.33 -11.19 -9.48
C ALA A 16 4.01 -10.08 -10.49
N ALA A 17 4.35 -10.26 -11.77
CA ALA A 17 4.01 -9.31 -12.82
C ALA A 17 2.48 -9.16 -13.00
N ALA A 18 1.74 -10.28 -13.00
CA ALA A 18 0.29 -10.28 -13.08
C ALA A 18 -0.35 -9.57 -11.89
N PHE A 19 0.13 -9.86 -10.67
CA PHE A 19 -0.29 -9.17 -9.45
C PHE A 19 -0.06 -7.65 -9.55
N LEU A 20 1.15 -7.22 -9.86
CA LEU A 20 1.50 -5.79 -9.90
C LEU A 20 0.76 -5.01 -10.98
N ASN A 21 0.45 -5.66 -12.10
CA ASN A 21 -0.36 -5.04 -13.15
C ASN A 21 -1.80 -4.80 -12.68
N ALA A 22 -2.42 -5.79 -12.03
CA ALA A 22 -3.76 -5.64 -11.48
C ALA A 22 -3.80 -4.58 -10.37
N TRP A 23 -2.89 -4.71 -9.39
CA TRP A 23 -2.69 -3.75 -8.30
C TRP A 23 -2.59 -2.32 -8.83
N ALA A 24 -1.68 -2.06 -9.77
CA ALA A 24 -1.48 -0.71 -10.25
C ALA A 24 -2.63 -0.12 -11.08
N ILE A 25 -3.57 -0.94 -11.60
CA ILE A 25 -4.80 -0.46 -12.23
C ILE A 25 -5.77 0.04 -11.15
N ASP A 26 -5.91 -0.73 -10.08
CA ASP A 26 -6.77 -0.37 -8.95
C ASP A 26 -6.21 0.89 -8.23
N GLU A 27 -4.89 1.00 -8.08
CA GLU A 27 -4.27 2.19 -7.48
C GLU A 27 -4.47 3.48 -8.29
N GLU A 28 -4.50 3.37 -9.62
CA GLU A 28 -4.83 4.50 -10.48
C GLU A 28 -6.31 4.91 -10.30
N ARG A 29 -7.21 3.92 -10.17
CA ARG A 29 -8.63 4.18 -9.85
C ARG A 29 -8.77 4.86 -8.49
N HIS A 30 -8.06 4.39 -7.47
CA HIS A 30 -8.10 4.98 -6.12
C HIS A 30 -7.58 6.41 -6.12
N THR A 31 -6.42 6.65 -6.75
CA THR A 31 -5.84 7.99 -6.90
C THR A 31 -6.84 8.95 -7.55
N ASN A 32 -7.50 8.52 -8.62
CA ASN A 32 -8.52 9.33 -9.29
C ASN A 32 -9.72 9.63 -8.39
N GLY A 33 -10.17 8.66 -7.60
CA GLY A 33 -11.25 8.84 -6.62
C GLY A 33 -10.89 9.85 -5.53
N PHE A 34 -9.68 9.74 -4.94
CA PHE A 34 -9.21 10.70 -3.94
C PHE A 34 -9.10 12.12 -4.48
N ILE A 35 -8.52 12.31 -5.68
CA ILE A 35 -8.45 13.62 -6.33
C ILE A 35 -9.86 14.21 -6.47
N ARG A 36 -10.83 13.39 -6.91
CA ARG A 36 -12.20 13.85 -7.08
C ARG A 36 -12.85 14.27 -5.77
N ILE A 37 -12.62 13.52 -4.69
CA ILE A 37 -13.11 13.87 -3.35
C ILE A 37 -12.50 15.20 -2.89
N ILE A 38 -11.19 15.37 -3.04
CA ILE A 38 -10.50 16.60 -2.64
C ILE A 38 -11.04 17.79 -3.43
N GLU A 39 -11.17 17.69 -4.75
CA GLU A 39 -11.73 18.77 -5.59
C GLU A 39 -13.14 19.18 -5.14
N LEU A 40 -13.98 18.21 -4.79
CA LEU A 40 -15.35 18.45 -4.33
C LEU A 40 -15.38 19.10 -2.94
N VAL A 41 -14.57 18.63 -1.99
CA VAL A 41 -14.49 19.18 -0.63
C VAL A 41 -13.85 20.57 -0.62
N ALA A 42 -12.84 20.79 -1.45
CA ALA A 42 -12.12 22.05 -1.56
C ALA A 42 -12.94 23.16 -2.26
N ASN A 43 -14.08 22.84 -2.87
CA ASN A 43 -14.98 23.78 -3.54
C ASN A 43 -14.25 24.76 -4.48
N GLY A 44 -13.30 24.25 -5.27
CA GLY A 44 -12.52 25.03 -6.23
C GLY A 44 -11.31 25.79 -5.66
N SER A 45 -10.96 25.60 -4.38
CA SER A 45 -9.73 26.18 -3.79
C SER A 45 -8.45 25.43 -4.18
N GLU A 46 -8.54 24.14 -4.51
CA GLU A 46 -7.42 23.32 -5.01
C GLU A 46 -7.35 23.35 -6.54
N LYS A 47 -6.98 24.50 -7.11
CA LYS A 47 -6.72 24.60 -8.56
C LYS A 47 -5.51 23.76 -8.95
N ASP A 48 -5.60 23.16 -10.13
CA ASP A 48 -4.51 22.41 -10.79
C ASP A 48 -3.94 21.27 -9.92
N LEU A 49 -4.75 20.72 -9.00
CA LEU A 49 -4.33 19.65 -8.07
C LEU A 49 -3.67 18.49 -8.81
N ARG A 50 -4.29 18.05 -9.92
CA ARG A 50 -3.78 16.94 -10.74
C ARG A 50 -2.42 17.26 -11.37
N GLU A 51 -2.24 18.49 -11.86
CA GLU A 51 -0.96 18.93 -12.45
C GLU A 51 0.12 18.99 -11.37
N ARG A 52 -0.21 19.53 -10.19
CA ARG A 52 0.71 19.59 -9.04
C ARG A 52 1.11 18.20 -8.55
N LEU A 53 0.17 17.24 -8.52
CA LEU A 53 0.47 15.85 -8.19
C LEU A 53 1.34 15.18 -9.25
N GLY A 54 1.08 15.42 -10.54
CA GLY A 54 1.88 14.89 -11.64
C GLY A 54 3.28 15.49 -11.74
N ALA A 55 3.47 16.72 -11.28
CA ALA A 55 4.77 17.40 -11.25
C ALA A 55 5.61 17.10 -10.00
N ARG A 56 5.08 16.33 -9.04
CA ARG A 56 5.85 15.98 -7.84
C ARG A 56 7.07 15.13 -8.21
N LEU A 57 8.18 15.45 -7.56
CA LEU A 57 9.34 14.56 -7.55
C LEU A 57 9.05 13.40 -6.60
N HIS A 58 9.32 12.19 -7.06
CA HIS A 58 9.20 10.97 -6.28
C HIS A 58 10.59 10.62 -5.71
N ASP A 59 10.68 10.41 -4.40
CA ASP A 59 11.94 10.01 -3.74
C ASP A 59 11.84 8.61 -3.14
N PHE A 60 12.45 7.64 -3.82
CA PHE A 60 12.53 6.24 -3.39
C PHE A 60 13.76 5.96 -2.49
N GLY A 61 14.60 6.97 -2.23
CA GLY A 61 15.77 6.85 -1.36
C GLY A 61 15.44 6.20 0.00
N PRO A 62 14.40 6.67 0.72
CA PRO A 62 14.05 6.13 2.03
C PRO A 62 13.63 4.65 2.05
N ILE A 63 13.23 4.09 0.91
CA ILE A 63 12.77 2.69 0.81
C ILE A 63 13.68 1.82 -0.05
N THR A 64 14.84 2.34 -0.48
CA THR A 64 15.74 1.65 -1.40
C THR A 64 16.21 0.29 -0.88
N ASP A 65 16.40 0.14 0.44
CA ASP A 65 16.80 -1.11 1.08
C ASP A 65 15.72 -2.21 1.01
N TYR A 66 14.47 -1.85 0.67
CA TYR A 66 13.37 -2.78 0.45
C TYR A 66 13.07 -3.02 -1.05
N LEU A 67 13.76 -2.30 -1.94
CA LEU A 67 13.71 -2.42 -3.40
C LEU A 67 14.91 -3.22 -3.92
N THR A 68 15.16 -4.40 -3.32
CA THR A 68 16.34 -5.24 -3.60
C THR A 68 16.04 -6.46 -4.44
N ASP A 69 14.89 -7.12 -4.21
CA ASP A 69 14.45 -8.28 -4.98
C ASP A 69 12.92 -8.37 -5.02
N GLU A 70 12.39 -9.27 -5.86
CA GLU A 70 10.94 -9.46 -6.01
C GLU A 70 10.25 -9.78 -4.68
N PHE A 71 10.87 -10.63 -3.85
CA PHE A 71 10.31 -11.03 -2.57
C PHE A 71 10.22 -9.86 -1.60
N SER A 72 11.25 -9.01 -1.52
CA SER A 72 11.24 -7.83 -0.67
C SER A 72 10.15 -6.85 -1.09
N VAL A 73 9.96 -6.65 -2.40
CA VAL A 73 8.88 -5.81 -2.95
C VAL A 73 7.50 -6.38 -2.59
N LEU A 74 7.29 -7.69 -2.74
CA LEU A 74 6.01 -8.31 -2.40
C LEU A 74 5.71 -8.23 -0.89
N VAL A 75 6.71 -8.47 -0.03
CA VAL A 75 6.54 -8.36 1.44
C VAL A 75 6.20 -6.92 1.83
N MET A 76 6.89 -5.97 1.20
CA MET A 76 6.68 -4.54 1.37
C MET A 76 5.24 -4.14 1.04
N ILE A 77 4.76 -4.47 -0.16
CA ILE A 77 3.39 -4.18 -0.60
C ILE A 77 2.37 -4.90 0.28
N ALA A 78 2.56 -6.20 0.56
CA ALA A 78 1.63 -6.95 1.41
C ALA A 78 1.40 -6.32 2.78
N PHE A 79 2.45 -5.73 3.36
CA PHE A 79 2.38 -5.01 4.63
C PHE A 79 1.76 -3.62 4.49
N ASP A 80 2.16 -2.86 3.47
CA ASP A 80 1.64 -1.51 3.22
C ASP A 80 0.13 -1.53 2.99
N GLU A 81 -0.35 -2.43 2.14
CA GLU A 81 -1.77 -2.61 1.84
C GLU A 81 -2.58 -3.02 3.08
N MET A 82 -2.01 -3.85 3.94
CA MET A 82 -2.64 -4.21 5.22
C MET A 82 -2.72 -3.00 6.16
N CYS A 83 -1.74 -2.10 6.14
CA CYS A 83 -1.78 -0.86 6.89
C CYS A 83 -2.86 0.07 6.34
N THR A 84 -2.88 0.28 5.02
CA THR A 84 -3.84 1.16 4.33
C THR A 84 -5.29 0.69 4.53
N CYS A 85 -5.56 -0.61 4.36
CA CYS A 85 -6.87 -1.21 4.67
C CYS A 85 -7.35 -0.85 6.09
N ARG A 86 -6.47 -0.94 7.08
CA ARG A 86 -6.80 -0.63 8.48
C ARG A 86 -6.91 0.86 8.76
N ALA A 87 -6.07 1.67 8.12
CA ALA A 87 -6.09 3.11 8.28
C ALA A 87 -7.42 3.67 7.74
N TYR A 88 -7.81 3.30 6.53
CA TYR A 88 -9.09 3.69 5.95
C TYR A 88 -10.29 3.18 6.75
N ALA A 89 -10.22 1.96 7.31
CA ALA A 89 -11.25 1.46 8.21
C ALA A 89 -11.39 2.32 9.49
N ALA A 90 -10.27 2.80 10.04
CA ALA A 90 -10.25 3.70 11.20
C ALA A 90 -10.74 5.12 10.86
N GLU A 91 -10.56 5.56 9.62
CA GLU A 91 -11.01 6.87 9.13
C GLU A 91 -12.47 6.90 8.67
N LYS A 92 -13.16 5.76 8.68
CA LYS A 92 -14.60 5.68 8.34
C LYS A 92 -15.46 6.80 8.98
N PRO A 93 -15.29 7.19 10.27
CA PRO A 93 -16.05 8.29 10.86
C PRO A 93 -15.86 9.64 10.18
N PHE A 94 -14.66 9.92 9.65
CA PHE A 94 -14.39 11.15 8.89
C PHE A 94 -15.22 11.17 7.61
N TYR A 95 -15.21 10.07 6.84
CA TYR A 95 -15.98 9.96 5.60
C TYR A 95 -17.49 9.93 5.84
N ASP A 96 -17.94 9.30 6.93
CA ASP A 96 -19.35 9.33 7.36
C ASP A 96 -19.80 10.77 7.66
N ALA A 97 -18.93 11.58 8.28
CA ALA A 97 -19.21 12.99 8.63
C ALA A 97 -19.32 13.91 7.40
N LEU A 98 -18.80 13.51 6.23
CA LEU A 98 -19.02 14.24 4.98
C LEU A 98 -20.48 14.18 4.50
N GLY A 99 -21.31 13.31 5.08
CA GLY A 99 -22.74 13.22 4.79
C GLY A 99 -23.07 12.73 3.37
N ASN A 100 -22.08 12.20 2.65
CA ASN A 100 -22.20 11.74 1.28
C ASN A 100 -22.06 10.21 1.18
N ASN A 101 -23.18 9.52 0.96
CA ASN A 101 -23.21 8.06 0.86
C ASN A 101 -22.34 7.51 -0.29
N THR A 102 -22.09 8.28 -1.34
CA THR A 102 -21.21 7.88 -2.44
C THR A 102 -19.77 7.76 -1.96
N PHE A 103 -19.28 8.71 -1.15
CA PHE A 103 -17.92 8.64 -0.61
C PHE A 103 -17.75 7.50 0.38
N HIS A 104 -18.75 7.26 1.22
CA HIS A 104 -18.75 6.11 2.13
C HIS A 104 -18.74 4.78 1.37
N HIS A 105 -19.54 4.65 0.30
CA HIS A 105 -19.55 3.43 -0.52
C HIS A 105 -18.19 3.22 -1.21
N TRP A 106 -17.66 4.27 -1.83
CA TRP A 106 -16.36 4.26 -2.49
C TRP A 106 -15.24 3.88 -1.53
N LEU A 107 -15.19 4.44 -0.31
CA LEU A 107 -14.18 4.08 0.69
C LEU A 107 -14.25 2.59 1.06
N ARG A 108 -15.46 2.02 1.14
CA ARG A 108 -15.62 0.58 1.41
C ARG A 108 -15.10 -0.29 0.28
N GLU A 109 -15.24 0.15 -0.97
CA GLU A 109 -14.67 -0.54 -2.13
C GLU A 109 -13.14 -0.46 -2.07
N VAL A 110 -12.57 0.72 -1.83
CA VAL A 110 -11.11 0.89 -1.65
C VAL A 110 -10.59 -0.03 -0.54
N ILE A 111 -11.21 -0.04 0.66
CA ILE A 111 -10.81 -0.93 1.76
C ILE A 111 -10.83 -2.41 1.35
N ALA A 112 -11.80 -2.82 0.53
CA ALA A 112 -11.90 -4.19 0.03
C ALA A 112 -10.78 -4.49 -0.98
N ASP A 113 -10.46 -3.54 -1.86
CA ASP A 113 -9.35 -3.65 -2.80
C ASP A 113 -8.02 -3.80 -2.06
N GLU A 114 -7.71 -2.96 -1.06
CA GLU A 114 -6.44 -3.07 -0.31
C GLU A 114 -6.31 -4.42 0.42
N ALA A 115 -7.44 -4.95 0.93
CA ALA A 115 -7.45 -6.27 1.52
C ALA A 115 -7.13 -7.37 0.48
N VAL A 116 -7.66 -7.23 -0.75
CA VAL A 116 -7.35 -8.11 -1.88
C VAL A 116 -5.90 -7.95 -2.32
N HIS A 117 -5.37 -6.72 -2.42
CA HIS A 117 -3.99 -6.42 -2.77
C HIS A 117 -3.02 -7.08 -1.80
N SER A 118 -3.23 -6.87 -0.50
CA SER A 118 -2.43 -7.51 0.55
C SER A 118 -2.45 -9.03 0.43
N MET A 119 -3.63 -9.63 0.24
CA MET A 119 -3.76 -11.08 0.16
C MET A 119 -3.21 -11.67 -1.14
N ASN A 120 -3.28 -10.96 -2.25
CA ASN A 120 -2.69 -11.40 -3.52
C ASN A 120 -1.16 -11.43 -3.41
N ALA A 121 -0.54 -10.39 -2.86
CA ALA A 121 0.90 -10.38 -2.59
C ALA A 121 1.28 -11.54 -1.65
N VAL A 122 0.52 -11.76 -0.57
CA VAL A 122 0.70 -12.92 0.33
C VAL A 122 0.64 -14.25 -0.43
N ASN A 123 -0.29 -14.41 -1.36
CA ASN A 123 -0.45 -15.66 -2.11
C ASN A 123 0.73 -15.91 -3.05
N VAL A 124 1.24 -14.87 -3.73
CA VAL A 124 2.46 -14.98 -4.54
C VAL A 124 3.66 -15.37 -3.67
N ILE A 125 3.84 -14.71 -2.52
CA ILE A 125 4.90 -15.04 -1.55
C ILE A 125 4.82 -16.52 -1.13
N ARG A 126 3.63 -17.01 -0.79
CA ARG A 126 3.43 -18.39 -0.32
C ARG A 126 3.66 -19.43 -1.41
N ALA A 127 3.36 -19.08 -2.66
CA ALA A 127 3.54 -19.95 -3.81
C ALA A 127 5.03 -20.06 -4.18
N LEU A 128 5.76 -18.95 -4.21
CA LEU A 128 7.09 -18.87 -4.84
C LEU A 128 8.26 -18.73 -3.86
N TYR A 129 8.03 -18.22 -2.66
CA TYR A 129 9.08 -17.82 -1.71
C TYR A 129 8.93 -18.46 -0.33
N ARG A 130 8.45 -19.72 -0.30
CA ARG A 130 8.17 -20.44 0.95
C ARG A 130 9.41 -20.61 1.83
N ASP A 131 10.56 -20.85 1.21
CA ASP A 131 11.87 -20.99 1.86
C ASP A 131 12.32 -19.69 2.53
N ARG A 132 11.84 -18.53 2.08
CA ARG A 132 12.18 -17.22 2.62
C ARG A 132 11.19 -16.69 3.67
N VAL A 133 10.09 -17.39 3.96
CA VAL A 133 9.06 -16.95 4.92
C VAL A 133 9.64 -16.61 6.30
N GLY A 134 10.68 -17.31 6.75
CA GLY A 134 11.37 -17.02 8.00
C GLY A 134 12.01 -15.61 8.08
N GLN A 135 12.26 -14.96 6.94
CA GLN A 135 12.87 -13.63 6.85
C GLN A 135 11.85 -12.50 7.08
N VAL A 136 10.57 -12.75 6.82
CA VAL A 136 9.51 -11.71 6.77
C VAL A 136 9.42 -10.92 8.06
N GLY A 137 9.44 -11.57 9.22
CA GLY A 137 9.31 -10.89 10.51
C GLY A 137 10.39 -9.83 10.72
N ALA A 138 11.65 -10.19 10.47
CA ALA A 138 12.79 -9.28 10.61
C ALA A 138 12.76 -8.14 9.58
N MET A 139 12.30 -8.42 8.36
CA MET A 139 12.12 -7.40 7.33
C MET A 139 11.10 -6.35 7.74
N LEU A 140 9.92 -6.78 8.22
CA LEU A 140 8.88 -5.86 8.68
C LEU A 140 9.30 -5.10 9.95
N ASP A 141 10.05 -5.74 10.86
CA ASP A 141 10.62 -5.04 12.02
C ASP A 141 11.59 -3.95 11.60
N SER A 142 12.42 -4.22 10.59
CA SER A 142 13.31 -3.21 10.01
C SER A 142 12.50 -2.07 9.38
N LEU A 143 11.49 -2.43 8.59
CA LEU A 143 10.64 -1.48 7.87
C LEU A 143 9.90 -0.55 8.82
N ILE A 144 9.26 -1.08 9.86
CA ILE A 144 8.53 -0.27 10.85
C ILE A 144 9.47 0.70 11.57
N ARG A 145 10.72 0.29 11.87
CA ARG A 145 11.72 1.22 12.43
C ARG A 145 12.10 2.32 11.44
N ALA A 146 12.15 2.00 10.15
CA ALA A 146 12.39 3.00 9.11
C ALA A 146 11.21 3.98 8.99
N CYS A 147 9.96 3.51 9.14
CA CYS A 147 8.74 4.34 9.09
C CYS A 147 8.76 5.54 10.04
N ASP A 148 9.40 5.43 11.22
CA ASP A 148 9.53 6.56 12.15
C ASP A 148 10.26 7.78 11.52
N ASN A 149 11.05 7.56 10.46
CA ASN A 149 11.79 8.59 9.73
C ASN A 149 11.31 8.79 8.28
N LEU A 150 10.33 8.02 7.81
CA LEU A 150 9.81 8.15 6.46
C LEU A 150 9.01 9.45 6.34
N ARG A 151 9.33 10.21 5.31
CA ARG A 151 8.55 11.37 4.90
C ARG A 151 7.64 10.95 3.75
N TYR A 152 6.49 11.60 3.63
CA TYR A 152 5.68 11.49 2.42
C TYR A 152 6.53 11.90 1.21
N SER A 153 6.87 10.94 0.36
CA SER A 153 7.87 11.06 -0.70
C SER A 153 7.29 10.69 -2.07
N GLY A 154 5.98 10.41 -2.14
CA GLY A 154 5.31 10.08 -3.38
C GLY A 154 5.71 8.71 -3.91
N THR A 155 6.11 7.79 -3.04
CA THR A 155 6.53 6.42 -3.38
C THR A 155 5.35 5.49 -3.62
N PHE A 156 4.13 5.95 -3.33
CA PHE A 156 2.89 5.16 -3.30
C PHE A 156 2.79 4.29 -2.05
N VAL A 157 3.84 3.51 -1.79
CA VAL A 157 3.98 2.73 -0.54
C VAL A 157 4.60 3.57 0.57
N PHE A 158 4.16 3.37 1.81
CA PHE A 158 4.65 4.08 3.00
C PHE A 158 4.56 5.61 2.97
N ASP A 159 3.69 6.14 2.13
CA ASP A 159 3.30 7.55 2.13
C ASP A 159 2.28 7.84 3.25
N TYR A 160 2.58 7.37 4.46
CA TYR A 160 1.69 7.46 5.61
C TYR A 160 1.49 8.91 6.05
N PHE A 161 0.23 9.31 6.13
CA PHE A 161 -0.16 10.65 6.54
C PHE A 161 -1.34 10.58 7.51
N GLY A 162 -1.37 11.53 8.45
CA GLY A 162 -2.43 11.62 9.45
C GLY A 162 -2.20 10.70 10.66
N THR A 163 -3.16 10.73 11.58
CA THR A 163 -3.06 10.05 12.89
C THR A 163 -3.48 8.58 12.84
N ALA A 164 -4.06 8.12 11.72
CA ALA A 164 -4.54 6.76 11.56
C ALA A 164 -3.40 5.73 11.59
N TYR A 165 -2.24 6.07 11.01
CA TYR A 165 -1.03 5.23 10.97
C TYR A 165 -0.26 5.26 12.29
N SER A 166 -0.91 4.79 13.37
CA SER A 166 -0.31 4.69 14.71
C SER A 166 0.64 3.50 14.83
N LYS A 167 1.51 3.52 15.86
CA LYS A 167 2.38 2.38 16.18
C LYS A 167 1.61 1.08 16.42
N ASP A 168 0.43 1.18 17.04
CA ASP A 168 -0.45 0.04 17.28
C ASP A 168 -1.04 -0.51 15.96
N LEU A 169 -1.39 0.37 15.02
CA LEU A 169 -1.86 -0.04 13.69
C LEU A 169 -0.75 -0.79 12.96
N LEU A 170 0.46 -0.24 12.90
CA LEU A 170 1.61 -0.86 12.24
C LEU A 170 1.95 -2.22 12.86
N ALA A 171 1.99 -2.30 14.20
CA ALA A 171 2.23 -3.56 14.91
C ALA A 171 1.15 -4.61 14.61
N SER A 172 -0.11 -4.19 14.57
CA SER A 172 -1.22 -5.10 14.31
C SER A 172 -1.29 -5.54 12.83
N ALA A 173 -0.95 -4.66 11.89
CA ALA A 173 -0.80 -4.98 10.48
C ALA A 173 0.34 -5.97 10.27
N ARG A 174 1.51 -5.75 10.89
CA ARG A 174 2.65 -6.67 10.88
C ARG A 174 2.26 -8.07 11.32
N LEU A 175 1.57 -8.19 12.46
CA LEU A 175 1.11 -9.48 12.97
C LEU A 175 0.21 -10.20 11.98
N ALA A 176 -0.72 -9.48 11.33
CA ALA A 176 -1.59 -10.05 10.32
C ALA A 176 -0.83 -10.50 9.07
N THR A 177 0.09 -9.68 8.56
CA THR A 177 0.90 -10.00 7.37
C THR A 177 1.77 -11.24 7.63
N VAL A 178 2.52 -11.28 8.74
CA VAL A 178 3.32 -12.45 9.13
C VAL A 178 2.45 -13.69 9.26
N ARG A 179 1.31 -13.59 9.97
CA ARG A 179 0.40 -14.72 10.14
C ARG A 179 -0.12 -15.23 8.81
N ASN A 180 -0.53 -14.33 7.90
CA ASN A 180 -1.11 -14.70 6.62
C ASN A 180 -0.08 -15.37 5.70
N ILE A 181 1.16 -14.89 5.68
CA ILE A 181 2.25 -15.53 4.92
C ILE A 181 2.61 -16.89 5.51
N ALA A 182 2.67 -17.01 6.84
CA ALA A 182 3.01 -18.27 7.51
C ALA A 182 1.89 -19.31 7.52
N LYS A 183 0.67 -18.99 7.04
CA LYS A 183 -0.44 -19.96 7.00
C LYS A 183 -0.08 -21.16 6.12
N PRO A 184 -0.27 -22.39 6.60
CA PRO A 184 -0.16 -23.58 5.76
C PRO A 184 -1.03 -23.44 4.51
N LEU A 185 -0.53 -23.88 3.35
CA LEU A 185 -1.38 -23.98 2.17
C LEU A 185 -2.43 -25.07 2.40
N PRO A 186 -3.66 -24.91 1.91
CA PRO A 186 -4.62 -26.00 1.87
C PRO A 186 -3.98 -27.22 1.18
N ALA A 187 -4.21 -28.40 1.73
CA ALA A 187 -3.79 -29.67 1.15
C ALA A 187 -4.53 -29.96 -0.16
#